data_AF-X1BK51-F1
#
_entry.id   AF-X1BK51-F1
#
_cell.length_a   1.000
_cell.length_b   1.000
_cell.length_c   1.000
_cell.angle_alpha   90.00
_cell.angle_beta   90.00
_cell.angle_gamma   90.00
#
_symmetry.space_group_name_H-M   'P 1'
#
loop_
_entity.id
_entity.type
_entity.pdbx_description
1 polymer ?
#
loop_
_entity_poly.entity_id
_entity_poly.type
_entity_poly.pdbx_seq_one_letter_code
_entity_poly.pdbx_strand_id
1 'polypeptide(L)'
;MDYLERNYQLIKERMIQQMENSIVLGRKLIDTVLDTGFLNFIINPIVKSFYDHWAKNDARSGTLKQIQITLDSGKHLVLNGKTEQSFNNLIEENFPKYFKNDQTFRMGNNRHKNFDRFKQNAKETFTSYLEEVVKLLEVEEDV
;
A
#
# COMPACT_ATOMS: atom_id res chain seq x y z
N MET A 1 -23.81 -12.96 3.20
CA MET A 1 -23.21 -11.62 3.27
C MET A 1 -22.76 -11.22 1.88
N ASP A 2 -23.71 -10.96 0.99
CA ASP A 2 -23.42 -10.56 -0.40
C ASP A 2 -22.67 -9.21 -0.42
N TYR A 3 -23.08 -8.30 0.48
CA TYR A 3 -22.44 -7.00 0.69
C TYR A 3 -20.94 -7.09 1.05
N LEU A 4 -20.52 -8.09 1.83
CA LEU A 4 -19.12 -8.19 2.26
C LEU A 4 -18.18 -8.49 1.09
N GLU A 5 -18.57 -9.42 0.21
CA GLU A 5 -17.77 -9.74 -0.98
C GLU A 5 -17.82 -8.61 -2.00
N ARG A 6 -19.00 -8.01 -2.20
CA ARG A 6 -19.16 -6.79 -3.00
C ARG A 6 -18.21 -5.69 -2.52
N ASN A 7 -18.24 -5.36 -1.23
CA ASN A 7 -17.41 -4.31 -0.64
C ASN A 7 -15.93 -4.67 -0.73
N TYR A 8 -15.55 -5.93 -0.49
CA TYR A 8 -14.16 -6.38 -0.65
C TYR A 8 -13.64 -6.11 -2.06
N GLN A 9 -14.40 -6.47 -3.10
CA GLN A 9 -13.98 -6.23 -4.49
C GLN A 9 -13.93 -4.74 -4.81
N LEU A 10 -14.93 -3.95 -4.38
CA LEU A 10 -14.94 -2.50 -4.59
C LEU A 10 -13.74 -1.81 -3.96
N ILE A 11 -13.44 -2.11 -2.69
CA ILE A 11 -12.30 -1.51 -1.99
C ILE A 11 -11.00 -1.93 -2.66
N LYS A 12 -10.85 -3.22 -3.00
CA LYS A 12 -9.68 -3.75 -3.72
C LYS A 12 -9.43 -3.00 -5.03
N GLU A 13 -10.46 -2.88 -5.86
CA GLU A 13 -10.36 -2.18 -7.15
C GLU A 13 -9.95 -0.72 -6.96
N ARG A 14 -10.54 -0.02 -5.97
CA ARG A 14 -10.22 1.38 -5.67
C ARG A 14 -8.80 1.56 -5.16
N MET A 15 -8.32 0.70 -4.26
CA MET A 15 -6.94 0.73 -3.76
C MET A 15 -5.93 0.45 -4.88
N ILE A 16 -6.22 -0.51 -5.77
CA ILE A 16 -5.39 -0.80 -6.94
C ILE A 16 -5.39 0.40 -7.89
N GLN A 17 -6.55 0.98 -8.17
CA GLN A 17 -6.67 2.17 -9.01
C GLN A 17 -5.86 3.35 -8.44
N GLN A 18 -5.89 3.56 -7.13
CA GLN A 18 -5.13 4.62 -6.46
C GLN A 18 -3.62 4.39 -6.56
N MET A 19 -3.17 3.13 -6.40
CA MET A 19 -1.76 2.75 -6.61
C MET A 19 -1.33 3.05 -8.05
N GLU A 20 -2.11 2.65 -9.05
CA GLU A 20 -1.83 2.91 -10.46
C GLU A 20 -1.78 4.42 -10.77
N ASN A 21 -2.75 5.19 -10.25
CA ASN A 21 -2.77 6.64 -10.38
C ASN A 21 -1.53 7.28 -9.77
N SER A 22 -1.05 6.76 -8.63
CA SER A 22 0.16 7.27 -7.96
C SER A 22 1.42 6.99 -8.76
N ILE A 23 1.52 5.83 -9.41
CA ILE A 23 2.62 5.50 -10.33
C ILE A 23 2.60 6.42 -11.55
N VAL A 24 1.43 6.63 -12.17
CA VAL A 24 1.28 7.53 -13.32
C VAL A 24 1.64 8.97 -12.95
N LEU A 25 1.18 9.44 -11.78
CA LEU A 25 1.50 10.77 -11.28
C LEU A 25 3.00 10.92 -11.02
N GLY A 26 3.64 9.96 -10.34
CA GLY A 26 5.08 9.98 -10.10
C GLY A 26 5.87 10.05 -11.40
N ARG A 27 5.46 9.28 -12.42
CA ARG A 27 6.07 9.34 -13.75
C ARG A 27 5.91 10.71 -14.42
N LYS A 28 4.74 11.35 -14.30
CA LYS A 28 4.49 12.71 -14.83
C LYS A 28 5.34 13.76 -14.12
N LEU A 29 5.53 13.62 -12.81
CA LEU A 29 6.33 14.55 -12.02
C LEU A 29 7.80 14.56 -12.43
N ILE A 30 8.33 13.46 -12.98
CA ILE A 30 9.69 13.42 -13.55
C ILE A 30 9.87 14.52 -14.60
N ASP A 31 8.86 14.76 -15.44
CA ASP A 31 8.91 15.81 -16.48
C ASP A 31 8.91 17.23 -15.91
N THR A 32 8.37 17.42 -14.71
CA THR A 32 8.27 18.73 -14.05
C THR A 32 9.47 19.02 -13.15
N VAL A 33 10.08 17.99 -12.57
CA VAL A 33 11.19 18.12 -11.61
C VAL A 33 12.54 18.18 -12.31
N LEU A 34 12.70 17.46 -13.43
CA LEU A 34 13.91 17.53 -14.25
C LEU A 34 13.79 18.65 -15.26
N ASP A 35 13.98 19.89 -14.81
CA ASP A 35 14.13 21.05 -15.70
C ASP A 35 15.61 21.37 -15.90
N THR A 36 16.34 20.47 -16.58
CA THR A 36 17.79 20.59 -16.84
C THR A 36 18.11 21.24 -18.20
N GLY A 37 17.15 21.95 -18.80
CA GLY A 37 17.34 22.61 -20.10
C GLY A 37 17.58 21.62 -21.25
N PHE A 38 18.56 21.89 -22.13
CA PHE A 38 18.82 21.07 -23.33
C PHE A 38 19.13 19.60 -23.03
N LEU A 39 19.68 19.25 -21.85
CA LEU A 39 20.00 17.86 -21.52
C LEU A 39 18.77 17.00 -21.16
N ASN A 40 17.59 17.61 -21.00
CA ASN A 40 16.34 16.91 -20.69
C ASN A 40 15.99 15.84 -21.72
N PHE A 41 16.31 16.04 -23.01
CA PHE A 41 15.97 15.04 -24.03
C PHE A 41 16.73 13.72 -23.87
N ILE A 42 17.88 13.73 -23.17
CA ILE A 42 18.68 12.54 -22.89
C ILE A 42 18.36 11.98 -21.50
N ILE A 43 18.30 12.85 -20.49
CA ILE A 43 18.17 12.44 -19.09
C ILE A 43 16.75 11.94 -18.79
N ASN A 44 15.70 12.63 -19.28
CA ASN A 44 14.33 12.25 -18.96
C ASN A 44 13.96 10.84 -19.43
N PRO A 45 14.30 10.40 -20.66
CA PRO A 45 14.06 9.01 -21.07
C PRO A 45 14.75 7.98 -20.17
N ILE A 46 15.98 8.25 -19.73
CA ILE A 46 16.73 7.33 -18.85
C ILE A 46 16.05 7.22 -17.49
N VAL A 47 15.73 8.36 -16.87
CA VAL A 47 15.07 8.39 -15.55
C VAL A 47 13.68 7.77 -15.63
N LYS A 48 12.92 8.03 -16.70
CA LYS A 48 11.62 7.38 -16.93
C LYS A 48 11.75 5.88 -17.11
N SER A 49 12.74 5.41 -17.86
CA SER A 49 12.96 3.97 -18.04
C SER A 49 13.32 3.29 -16.72
N PHE A 50 14.16 3.92 -15.90
CA PHE A 50 14.46 3.43 -14.55
C PHE A 50 13.21 3.41 -13.68
N TYR A 51 12.44 4.51 -13.68
CA TYR A 51 11.20 4.62 -12.93
C TYR A 51 10.18 3.56 -13.35
N ASP A 52 9.97 3.36 -14.65
CA ASP A 52 9.01 2.39 -15.19
C ASP A 52 9.41 0.96 -14.79
N HIS A 53 10.71 0.64 -14.80
CA HIS A 53 11.23 -0.64 -14.33
C HIS A 53 11.00 -0.83 -12.82
N TRP A 54 11.41 0.15 -12.01
CA TRP A 54 11.24 0.13 -10.56
C TRP A 54 9.76 0.06 -10.15
N ALA A 55 8.90 0.86 -10.78
CA ALA A 55 7.48 0.91 -10.47
C ALA A 55 6.80 -0.44 -10.74
N LYS A 56 7.14 -1.08 -11.86
CA LYS A 56 6.56 -2.38 -12.24
C LYS A 56 7.01 -3.51 -11.32
N ASN A 57 8.31 -3.57 -11.00
CA ASN A 57 8.89 -4.73 -10.34
C ASN A 57 8.88 -4.63 -8.81
N ASP A 58 9.08 -3.44 -8.26
CA ASP A 58 9.19 -3.24 -6.82
C ASP A 58 7.92 -2.64 -6.23
N ALA A 59 7.55 -1.43 -6.66
CA ALA A 59 6.46 -0.67 -6.05
C ALA A 59 5.13 -1.41 -6.19
N ARG A 60 4.70 -1.70 -7.42
CA ARG A 60 3.41 -2.33 -7.71
C ARG A 60 3.26 -3.69 -7.01
N SER A 61 4.27 -4.56 -7.15
CA SER A 61 4.22 -5.92 -6.58
C SER A 61 4.11 -5.92 -5.04
N GLY A 62 4.86 -5.03 -4.38
CA GLY A 62 4.80 -4.89 -2.92
C GLY A 62 3.47 -4.32 -2.44
N THR A 63 3.01 -3.24 -3.07
CA THR A 63 1.76 -2.58 -2.70
C THR A 63 0.55 -3.49 -2.92
N LEU A 64 0.50 -4.28 -4.01
CA LEU A 64 -0.58 -5.25 -4.22
C LEU A 64 -0.67 -6.28 -3.09
N LYS A 65 0.47 -6.77 -2.58
CA LYS A 65 0.50 -7.68 -1.44
C LYS A 65 0.07 -7.00 -0.14
N GLN A 66 0.48 -5.75 0.08
CA GLN A 66 0.03 -4.96 1.22
C GLN A 66 -1.49 -4.76 1.21
N ILE A 67 -2.06 -4.37 0.06
CA ILE A 67 -3.51 -4.24 -0.14
C ILE A 67 -4.22 -5.56 0.21
N GLN A 68 -3.74 -6.67 -0.35
CA GLN A 68 -4.34 -7.99 -0.09
C GLN A 68 -4.30 -8.33 1.40
N ILE A 69 -3.14 -8.17 2.06
CA ILE A 69 -3.00 -8.48 3.49
C ILE A 69 -3.98 -7.65 4.31
N THR A 70 -4.10 -6.34 4.04
CA THR A 70 -5.03 -5.47 4.76
C THR A 70 -6.49 -5.88 4.54
N LEU A 71 -6.89 -6.19 3.30
CA LEU A 71 -8.26 -6.59 2.98
C LEU A 71 -8.63 -7.94 3.57
N ASP A 72 -7.76 -8.95 3.44
CA ASP A 72 -7.98 -10.29 3.98
C ASP A 72 -8.07 -10.23 5.51
N SER A 73 -7.22 -9.41 6.12
CA SER A 73 -7.25 -9.11 7.55
C SER A 73 -8.57 -8.46 7.99
N GLY A 74 -9.03 -7.44 7.26
CA GLY A 74 -10.29 -6.76 7.55
C GLY A 74 -11.49 -7.69 7.41
N LYS A 75 -11.54 -8.45 6.32
CA LYS A 75 -12.58 -9.46 6.07
C LYS A 75 -12.63 -10.51 7.18
N HIS A 76 -11.47 -10.96 7.66
CA HIS A 76 -11.39 -11.89 8.78
C HIS A 76 -12.00 -11.30 10.06
N LEU A 77 -11.76 -10.03 10.37
CA LEU A 77 -12.34 -9.37 11.55
C LEU A 77 -13.85 -9.26 11.46
N VAL A 78 -14.39 -8.88 10.29
CA VAL A 78 -15.84 -8.75 10.09
C VAL A 78 -16.54 -10.11 10.23
N LEU A 79 -15.94 -11.18 9.70
CA LEU A 79 -16.53 -12.53 9.75
C LEU A 79 -16.49 -13.17 11.15
N ASN A 80 -15.45 -12.90 11.94
CA ASN A 80 -15.21 -13.61 13.20
C ASN A 80 -15.54 -12.78 14.45
N GLY A 81 -16.01 -11.54 14.26
CA GLY A 81 -16.33 -10.61 15.34
C GLY A 81 -15.13 -9.75 15.73
N LYS A 82 -15.42 -8.47 15.99
CA LYS A 82 -14.44 -7.44 16.29
C LYS A 82 -14.39 -7.16 17.79
N THR A 83 -13.40 -7.71 18.46
CA THR A 83 -12.95 -7.24 19.78
C THR A 83 -11.61 -6.52 19.64
N GLU A 84 -11.31 -5.60 20.55
CA GLU A 84 -9.99 -4.95 20.61
C GLU A 84 -8.86 -5.98 20.63
N GLN A 85 -9.05 -7.08 21.38
CA GLN A 85 -8.09 -8.17 21.45
C GLN A 85 -7.92 -8.88 20.09
N SER A 86 -9.01 -9.19 19.38
CA SER A 86 -8.94 -9.81 18.05
C SER A 86 -8.23 -8.90 17.05
N PHE A 87 -8.44 -7.59 17.16
CA PHE A 87 -7.83 -6.58 16.30
C PHE A 87 -6.31 -6.52 16.52
N ASN A 88 -5.88 -6.39 17.79
CA ASN A 88 -4.47 -6.35 18.15
C ASN A 88 -3.73 -7.64 17.77
N ASN A 89 -4.32 -8.82 18.02
CA ASN A 89 -3.73 -10.10 17.64
C ASN A 89 -3.50 -10.18 16.13
N LEU A 90 -4.48 -9.75 15.35
CA LEU A 90 -4.39 -9.79 13.90
C LEU A 90 -3.35 -8.81 13.36
N ILE A 91 -3.17 -7.66 14.00
CA ILE A 91 -2.08 -6.73 13.70
C ILE A 91 -0.73 -7.40 13.93
N GLU A 92 -0.50 -8.01 15.10
CA GLU A 92 0.79 -8.63 15.40
C GLU A 92 1.12 -9.79 14.45
N GLU A 93 0.12 -10.57 14.06
CA GLU A 93 0.32 -11.68 13.14
C GLU A 93 0.65 -11.21 11.71
N ASN A 94 -0.07 -10.19 11.21
CA ASN A 94 -0.01 -9.83 9.80
C ASN A 94 0.92 -8.65 9.49
N PHE A 95 1.23 -7.80 10.48
CA PHE A 95 2.16 -6.69 10.29
C PHE A 95 3.53 -7.13 9.75
N PRO A 96 4.17 -8.22 10.23
CA PRO A 96 5.43 -8.68 9.64
C PRO A 96 5.32 -9.05 8.16
N LYS A 97 4.18 -9.63 7.74
CA LYS A 97 3.92 -9.97 6.32
C LYS A 97 3.71 -8.70 5.51
N TYR A 98 2.94 -7.74 6.03
CA TYR A 98 2.71 -6.43 5.42
C TYR A 98 4.04 -5.66 5.25
N PHE A 99 4.83 -5.57 6.32
CA PHE A 99 6.05 -4.78 6.38
C PHE A 99 7.17 -5.31 5.47
N LYS A 100 7.27 -6.64 5.30
CA LYS A 100 8.23 -7.24 4.36
C LYS A 100 8.00 -6.84 2.89
N ASN A 101 6.78 -6.42 2.56
CA ASN A 101 6.44 -5.96 1.20
C ASN A 101 6.61 -4.45 1.03
N ASP A 102 6.88 -3.72 2.11
CA ASP A 102 7.18 -2.30 2.06
C ASP A 102 8.47 -2.05 1.25
N GLN A 103 8.45 -1.01 0.43
CA GLN A 103 9.60 -0.66 -0.41
C GLN A 103 10.78 -0.18 0.43
N THR A 104 10.55 0.70 1.40
CA THR A 104 11.61 1.23 2.26
C THR A 104 12.23 0.12 3.09
N PHE A 105 11.46 -0.89 3.52
CA PHE A 105 12.01 -2.09 4.14
C PHE A 105 12.94 -2.90 3.21
N ARG A 106 12.56 -3.06 1.94
CA ARG A 106 13.31 -3.89 0.97
C ARG A 106 14.55 -3.18 0.41
N MET A 107 14.47 -1.88 0.17
CA MET A 107 15.52 -1.10 -0.49
C MET A 107 16.36 -0.27 0.49
N GLY A 108 15.86 -0.04 1.70
CA GLY A 108 16.51 0.81 2.69
C GLY A 108 17.56 0.08 3.54
N ASN A 109 18.28 0.86 4.34
CA ASN A 109 19.22 0.33 5.32
C ASN A 109 18.51 -0.02 6.62
N ASN A 110 18.29 -1.31 6.87
CA ASN A 110 17.62 -1.81 8.07
C ASN A 110 18.46 -1.68 9.35
N ARG A 111 19.72 -1.25 9.25
CA ARG A 111 20.60 -0.91 10.39
C ARG A 111 20.66 0.59 10.67
N HIS A 112 19.93 1.40 9.92
CA HIS A 112 19.89 2.84 10.14
C HIS A 112 19.29 3.15 11.53
N LYS A 113 19.82 4.15 12.24
CA LYS A 113 19.38 4.54 13.59
C LYS A 113 17.88 4.86 13.71
N ASN A 114 17.23 5.22 12.62
CA ASN A 114 15.79 5.54 12.56
C ASN A 114 14.93 4.37 12.05
N PHE A 115 15.50 3.19 11.83
CA PHE A 115 14.75 2.06 11.27
C PHE A 115 13.61 1.61 12.18
N ASP A 116 13.83 1.59 13.50
CA ASP A 116 12.77 1.24 14.46
C ASP A 116 11.61 2.25 14.43
N ARG A 117 11.92 3.54 14.29
CA ARG A 117 10.91 4.58 14.10
C ARG A 117 10.13 4.36 12.80
N PHE A 118 10.80 4.01 11.72
CA PHE A 118 10.15 3.67 10.44
C PHE A 118 9.23 2.45 10.61
N LYS A 119 9.70 1.38 11.28
CA LYS A 119 8.88 0.19 11.56
C LYS A 119 7.64 0.54 12.38
N GLN A 120 7.77 1.40 13.38
CA GLN A 120 6.63 1.86 14.18
C GLN A 120 5.62 2.64 13.33
N ASN A 121 6.07 3.62 12.53
CA ASN A 121 5.20 4.37 11.63
C ASN A 121 4.48 3.46 10.62
N ALA A 122 5.18 2.45 10.10
CA ALA A 122 4.60 1.48 9.17
C ALA A 122 3.52 0.63 9.85
N LYS A 123 3.71 0.28 11.12
CA LYS A 123 2.70 -0.44 11.91
C LYS A 123 1.47 0.41 12.16
N GLU A 124 1.65 1.66 12.55
CA GLU A 124 0.56 2.63 12.72
C GLU A 124 -0.23 2.82 11.41
N THR A 125 0.47 2.93 10.28
CA THR A 125 -0.16 3.03 8.95
C THR A 125 -0.99 1.79 8.64
N PHE A 126 -0.45 0.59 8.87
CA PHE A 126 -1.18 -0.66 8.68
C PHE A 126 -2.42 -0.75 9.56
N THR A 127 -2.28 -0.38 10.83
CA THR A 127 -3.39 -0.32 11.80
C THR A 127 -4.49 0.61 11.30
N SER A 128 -4.17 1.85 10.92
CA SER A 128 -5.18 2.79 10.41
C SER A 128 -5.86 2.30 9.13
N TYR A 129 -5.11 1.71 8.19
CA TYR A 129 -5.72 1.14 6.99
C TYR A 129 -6.66 -0.02 7.31
N LEU A 130 -6.28 -0.88 8.26
CA LEU A 130 -7.13 -1.99 8.69
C LEU A 130 -8.42 -1.49 9.35
N GLU A 131 -8.34 -0.45 10.19
CA GLU A 131 -9.51 0.17 10.83
C GLU A 131 -10.51 0.68 9.79
N GLU A 132 -10.03 1.40 8.77
CA GLU A 132 -10.88 1.95 7.71
C GLU A 132 -11.44 0.86 6.79
N VAL A 133 -10.63 -0.14 6.43
CA VAL A 133 -11.10 -1.28 5.63
C VAL A 133 -12.23 -2.02 6.35
N VAL A 134 -12.12 -2.26 7.65
CA VAL A 134 -13.18 -2.91 8.42
C VAL A 134 -14.47 -2.10 8.35
N LYS A 135 -14.42 -0.78 8.56
CA LYS A 135 -15.60 0.10 8.48
C LYS A 135 -16.26 0.02 7.10
N LEU A 136 -15.46 0.05 6.02
CA LEU A 136 -15.97 0.00 4.65
C LEU A 136 -16.55 -1.37 4.28
N LEU A 137 -15.99 -2.46 4.82
CA LEU A 137 -16.50 -3.81 4.58
C LEU A 137 -17.85 -4.06 5.25
N GLU A 138 -18.13 -3.40 6.39
CA GLU A 138 -19.37 -3.53 7.16
C GLU A 138 -20.56 -2.77 6.56
N VAL A 139 -20.38 -1.98 5.49
CA VAL A 139 -21.48 -1.23 4.87
C VAL A 139 -22.48 -2.19 4.20
N GLU A 140 -23.67 -2.31 4.80
CA GLU A 140 -24.71 -3.23 4.31
C GLU A 140 -25.49 -2.65 3.12
N GLU A 141 -25.72 -1.35 3.12
CA GLU A 141 -26.49 -0.65 2.09
C GLU A 141 -25.74 -0.57 0.75
N ASP A 142 -26.47 -0.52 -0.36
CA ASP A 142 -25.90 -0.19 -1.67
C ASP A 142 -25.61 1.32 -1.73
N VAL A 143 -24.42 1.69 -2.21
CA VAL A 143 -23.96 3.08 -2.41
C VAL A 143 -23.85 3.38 -3.90
#